data_AF-X0SGU1-F1
#
_entry.id   AF-X0SGU1-F1
#
_cell.length_a   1.000
_cell.length_b   1.000
_cell.length_c   1.000
_cell.angle_alpha   90.00
_cell.angle_beta   90.00
_cell.angle_gamma   90.00
#
_symmetry.space_group_name_H-M   'P 1'
#
loop_
_entity.id
_entity.type
_entity.pdbx_description
1 polymer ?
#
loop_
_entity_poly.entity_id
_entity_poly.type
_entity_poly.pdbx_seq_one_letter_code
_entity_poly.pdbx_strand_id
1 'polypeptide(L)'
;MDALGAAILAVFIGTYIIISTEKVNRTGMALLGMGFAGVVLWGGGHPFHELVLGIEWDTLLFVTSMMMIVAVAGGSGMFQFLALRISKPS
;
A
#
# COMPACT_ATOMS: atom_id res chain seq x y z
N MET A 1 -27.67 -4.29 2.78
CA MET A 1 -26.41 -4.03 3.49
C MET A 1 -26.74 -3.95 4.95
N ASP A 2 -26.09 -4.78 5.75
CA ASP A 2 -26.03 -4.68 7.20
C ASP A 2 -25.35 -3.37 7.63
N ALA A 3 -25.66 -2.88 8.84
CA ALA A 3 -25.15 -1.60 9.33
C ALA A 3 -23.61 -1.55 9.41
N LEU A 4 -22.98 -2.69 9.68
CA LEU A 4 -21.54 -2.85 9.76
C LEU A 4 -20.91 -2.68 8.36
N GLY A 5 -21.41 -3.42 7.35
CA GLY A 5 -20.97 -3.26 5.97
C GLY A 5 -21.09 -1.83 5.43
N ALA A 6 -22.17 -1.11 5.78
CA ALA A 6 -22.32 0.29 5.42
C ALA A 6 -21.27 1.20 6.08
N ALA A 7 -20.93 0.95 7.34
CA ALA A 7 -19.89 1.69 8.05
C ALA A 7 -18.49 1.47 7.43
N ILE A 8 -18.15 0.23 7.06
CA ILE A 8 -16.88 -0.08 6.38
C ILE A 8 -16.81 0.62 5.02
N LEU A 9 -17.89 0.58 4.24
CA LEU A 9 -17.93 1.24 2.95
C LEU A 9 -17.73 2.76 3.08
N ALA A 10 -18.31 3.38 4.11
CA ALA A 10 -18.11 4.79 4.40
C ALA A 10 -16.64 5.11 4.75
N VAL A 11 -15.98 4.27 5.56
CA VAL A 11 -14.55 4.40 5.87
C VAL A 11 -13.70 4.25 4.61
N PHE A 12 -14.01 3.27 3.75
CA PHE A 12 -13.29 3.04 2.49
C PHE A 12 -13.40 4.24 1.54
N ILE A 13 -14.63 4.70 1.27
CA ILE A 13 -14.87 5.85 0.39
C ILE A 13 -14.21 7.11 0.95
N GLY A 14 -14.36 7.37 2.25
CA GLY A 14 -13.75 8.53 2.91
C GLY A 14 -12.23 8.52 2.80
N THR A 15 -11.60 7.38 3.10
CA THR A 15 -10.14 7.22 2.98
C THR A 15 -9.68 7.41 1.52
N TYR A 16 -10.39 6.82 0.56
CA TYR A 16 -10.04 6.91 -0.86
C TYR A 16 -10.15 8.34 -1.39
N ILE A 17 -11.22 9.08 -1.06
CA ILE A 17 -11.37 10.48 -1.45
C ILE A 17 -10.21 11.31 -0.91
N ILE A 18 -9.84 11.13 0.37
CA ILE A 18 -8.75 11.88 0.97
C ILE A 18 -7.41 11.54 0.29
N ILE A 19 -7.11 10.27 0.03
CA ILE A 19 -5.92 9.85 -0.71
C ILE A 19 -5.91 10.47 -2.12
N SER A 20 -7.04 10.47 -2.81
CA SER A 20 -7.18 11.02 -4.16
C SER A 20 -6.98 12.53 -4.23
N THR A 21 -7.18 13.27 -3.14
CA THR A 21 -6.87 14.72 -3.12
C THR A 21 -5.37 15.01 -3.12
N GLU A 22 -4.51 14.01 -2.88
CA GLU A 22 -3.04 14.11 -2.77
C GLU A 22 -2.52 15.14 -1.75
N LYS A 23 -3.41 15.82 -1.00
CA LYS A 23 -3.06 16.83 0.02
C LYS A 23 -2.46 16.23 1.28
N VAL A 24 -2.52 14.91 1.43
CA VAL A 24 -2.13 14.18 2.64
C VAL A 24 -1.22 13.01 2.26
N ASN A 25 -0.37 12.58 3.20
CA ASN A 25 0.48 11.42 2.99
C ASN A 25 -0.38 10.18 2.72
N ARG A 26 -0.27 9.63 1.51
CA ARG A 26 -1.06 8.48 1.03
C ARG A 26 -0.88 7.26 1.93
N THR A 27 0.36 6.98 2.35
CA THR A 27 0.69 5.87 3.26
C THR A 27 0.09 6.11 4.65
N GLY A 28 0.23 7.33 5.17
CA GLY A 28 -0.36 7.69 6.48
C GLY A 28 -1.88 7.54 6.49
N MET A 29 -2.56 8.03 5.45
CA MET A 29 -4.02 7.90 5.34
C MET A 29 -4.48 6.46 5.11
N ALA A 30 -3.74 5.65 4.35
CA ALA A 30 -4.04 4.24 4.18
C ALA A 30 -3.97 3.47 5.51
N LEU A 31 -2.94 3.73 6.32
CA LEU A 31 -2.80 3.13 7.66
C LEU A 31 -3.91 3.58 8.61
N LEU A 32 -4.29 4.86 8.59
CA LEU A 32 -5.42 5.36 9.38
C LEU A 32 -6.74 4.71 8.95
N GLY A 33 -6.99 4.61 7.64
CA GLY A 33 -8.19 3.94 7.11
C GLY A 33 -8.28 2.47 7.55
N MET A 34 -7.15 1.74 7.53
CA MET A 34 -7.07 0.38 8.08
C MET A 34 -7.37 0.34 9.58
N GLY A 35 -6.85 1.30 10.35
CA GLY A 35 -7.14 1.42 11.78
C GLY A 35 -8.63 1.65 12.06
N PHE A 36 -9.26 2.58 11.35
CA PHE A 36 -10.70 2.83 11.48
C PHE A 36 -11.54 1.62 11.08
N ALA A 37 -11.20 0.95 9.97
CA ALA A 37 -11.87 -0.27 9.56
C ALA A 37 -11.73 -1.38 10.62
N GLY A 38 -10.55 -1.51 11.24
CA GLY A 38 -10.31 -2.43 12.35
C GLY A 38 -11.18 -2.14 13.57
N VAL A 39 -11.34 -0.88 13.96
CA VAL A 39 -12.22 -0.47 15.08
C VAL A 39 -13.69 -0.79 14.78
N VAL A 40 -14.15 -0.52 13.56
CA VAL A 40 -15.53 -0.81 13.13
C VAL A 40 -15.81 -2.32 13.16
N LEU A 41 -14.89 -3.11 12.61
CA LEU A 41 -14.99 -4.58 12.58
C LEU A 41 -14.94 -5.19 13.98
N TRP A 42 -14.05 -4.69 14.85
CA TRP A 42 -13.94 -5.13 16.23
C TRP A 42 -15.23 -4.89 17.01
N GLY A 43 -15.87 -3.73 16.82
CA GLY A 43 -17.19 -3.44 17.40
C GLY A 43 -18.32 -4.36 16.89
N GLY A 44 -18.14 -4.96 15.72
CA GLY A 44 -19.04 -5.95 15.14
C GLY A 44 -18.72 -7.41 15.49
N GLY A 45 -17.73 -7.66 16.36
CA GLY A 45 -17.33 -9.01 16.78
C GLY A 45 -16.30 -9.69 15.88
N HIS A 46 -15.77 -9.01 14.86
CA HIS A 46 -14.71 -9.53 14.00
C HIS A 46 -13.34 -9.17 14.57
N PRO A 47 -12.51 -10.16 14.95
CA PRO A 47 -11.17 -9.88 15.46
C PRO A 47 -10.28 -9.31 14.36
N PHE A 48 -9.38 -8.40 14.73
CA PHE A 48 -8.44 -7.76 13.80
C PHE A 48 -7.58 -8.77 13.02
N HIS A 49 -7.34 -9.96 13.58
CA HIS A 49 -6.61 -11.03 12.90
C HIS A 49 -7.26 -11.44 11.57
N GLU A 50 -8.59 -11.53 11.50
CA GLU A 50 -9.33 -11.87 10.27
C GLU A 50 -9.09 -10.83 9.18
N LEU A 51 -9.02 -9.54 9.56
CA LEU A 51 -8.71 -8.45 8.62
C LEU A 51 -7.31 -8.59 8.03
N VAL A 52 -6.32 -8.95 8.85
CA VAL A 52 -4.91 -9.12 8.41
C VAL A 52 -4.76 -10.36 7.51
N LEU A 53 -5.52 -11.42 7.78
CA LEU A 53 -5.57 -12.59 6.91
C LEU A 53 -6.19 -12.30 5.54
N GLY A 54 -7.10 -11.32 5.47
CA GLY A 54 -7.71 -10.89 4.20
C GLY A 54 -6.80 -10.07 3.29
N ILE A 55 -5.58 -9.75 3.71
CA ILE A 55 -4.62 -8.98 2.89
C ILE A 55 -3.98 -9.89 1.83
N GLU A 56 -3.91 -9.41 0.58
CA GLU A 56 -3.23 -10.11 -0.51
C GLU A 56 -1.70 -9.94 -0.41
N TRP A 57 -1.10 -10.80 0.43
CA TRP A 57 0.33 -10.77 0.73
C TRP A 57 1.23 -11.05 -0.47
N ASP A 58 0.81 -11.93 -1.38
CA ASP A 58 1.58 -12.27 -2.58
C ASP A 58 1.83 -11.05 -3.45
N THR A 59 0.80 -10.24 -3.69
CA THR A 59 0.91 -9.00 -4.47
C THR A 59 1.78 -7.96 -3.75
N LEU A 60 1.57 -7.75 -2.44
CA LEU A 60 2.36 -6.81 -1.66
C LEU A 60 3.85 -7.17 -1.65
N LEU A 61 4.16 -8.45 -1.40
CA LEU A 61 5.54 -8.95 -1.39
C LEU A 61 6.16 -8.90 -2.78
N PHE A 62 5.40 -9.18 -3.83
CA PHE A 62 5.87 -9.11 -5.21
C PHE A 62 6.29 -7.68 -5.59
N VAL A 63 5.43 -6.68 -5.36
CA VAL A 63 5.74 -5.27 -5.66
C VAL A 63 6.90 -4.77 -4.77
N THR A 64 6.91 -5.15 -3.49
CA THR A 64 8.01 -4.82 -2.57
C THR A 64 9.34 -5.39 -3.06
N SER A 65 9.34 -6.65 -3.53
CA SER A 65 10.52 -7.33 -4.04
C SER A 65 11.05 -6.65 -5.30
N MET A 66 10.17 -6.28 -6.23
CA MET A 66 10.55 -5.51 -7.43
C MET A 66 11.28 -4.22 -7.06
N MET A 67 10.75 -3.47 -6.08
CA MET A 67 11.38 -2.22 -5.65
C MET A 67 12.70 -2.46 -4.89
N MET A 68 12.80 -3.54 -4.10
CA MET A 68 14.04 -3.91 -3.41
C MET A 68 15.17 -4.20 -4.40
N ILE A 69 14.90 -4.94 -5.48
CA ILE A 69 15.89 -5.22 -6.53
C ILE A 69 16.38 -3.91 -7.16
N VAL A 70 15.45 -3.00 -7.50
CA VAL A 70 15.78 -1.69 -8.08
C VAL A 70 16.62 -0.85 -7.12
N ALA A 71 16.29 -0.84 -5.83
CA ALA A 71 17.03 -0.09 -4.81
C ALA A 71 18.47 -0.59 -4.68
N VAL A 72 18.68 -1.91 -4.65
CA VAL A 72 20.02 -2.52 -4.58
C VAL A 72 20.82 -2.26 -5.85
N ALA A 73 20.21 -2.42 -7.02
CA ALA A 73 20.84 -2.12 -8.32
C ALA A 73 21.23 -0.64 -8.45
N GLY A 74 20.39 0.28 -7.95
CA GLY A 74 20.68 1.70 -7.91
C GLY A 74 21.82 2.05 -6.96
N GLY A 75 21.84 1.44 -5.77
CA GLY A 75 22.90 1.64 -4.78
C GLY A 75 24.26 1.07 -5.20
N SER A 76 24.29 0.04 -6.04
CA SER A 76 25.54 -0.62 -6.48
C SER A 76 26.27 0.09 -7.63
N GLY A 77 25.70 1.15 -8.21
CA GLY A 77 26.27 1.82 -9.38
C GLY A 77 25.91 1.16 -10.71
N MET A 78 25.05 0.12 -10.69
CA MET A 78 24.71 -0.67 -11.88
C MET A 78 24.06 0.19 -12.98
N PHE A 79 23.13 1.07 -12.60
CA PHE A 79 22.45 1.94 -13.57
C PHE A 79 23.42 2.95 -14.21
N GLN A 80 24.38 3.49 -13.46
CA GLN A 80 25.39 4.41 -13.96
C GLN A 80 26.36 3.71 -14.91
N PHE A 81 26.81 2.50 -14.56
CA PHE A 81 27.65 1.68 -15.44
C PHE A 81 26.96 1.37 -16.77
N LEU A 82 25.68 0.96 -16.71
CA LEU A 82 24.88 0.70 -17.90
C LEU A 82 24.69 1.96 -18.74
N ALA A 83 24.41 3.10 -18.13
CA ALA A 83 24.26 4.37 -18.84
C ALA A 83 25.52 4.75 -19.64
N LEU A 84 26.70 4.66 -19.02
CA LEU A 84 27.99 4.94 -19.68
C LEU A 84 28.30 3.95 -20.80
N ARG A 85 27.93 2.67 -20.62
CA ARG A 85 28.12 1.63 -21.63
C ARG A 85 27.26 1.86 -22.86
N ILE A 86 25.99 2.25 -22.67
CA ILE A 86 25.04 2.49 -23.75
C ILE A 86 25.32 3.83 -24.45
N SER A 87 25.81 4.85 -23.74
CA SER A 87 26.10 6.17 -24.30
C SER A 87 27.42 6.24 -25.06
N LYS A 88 28.24 5.18 -25.05
CA LYS A 88 29.51 5.17 -25.78
C LYS A 88 29.20 5.14 -27.28
N PRO A 89 29.55 6.20 -28.05
CA PRO A 89 29.33 6.19 -29.49
C PRO A 89 30.15 5.05 -30.10
N SER A 90 29.47 4.24 -30.92
CA SER A 90 30.06 3.15 -31.70
C SER A 90 31.07 3.67 -32.71
#